data_AF-A0A1Y1Z9M5-F1
#
_entry.id   AF-A0A1Y1Z9M5-F1
#
_cell.length_a   1.000
_cell.length_b   1.000
_cell.length_c   1.000
_cell.angle_alpha   90.00
_cell.angle_beta   90.00
_cell.angle_gamma   90.00
#
_symmetry.space_group_name_H-M   'P 1'
#
loop_
_entity.id
_entity.type
_entity.pdbx_description
1 polymer ?
#
loop_
_entity_poly.entity_id
_entity_poly.type
_entity_poly.pdbx_seq_one_letter_code
_entity_poly.pdbx_strand_id
1 'polypeptide(L)'
;MHQYKLLLTFGSFMVCSTLARPQEGVGSPPPACTLPNNSTEYASNETICGSPNSEGKEKDMMNGCCTVKENCYTTCNSLKTDCDNQFQQCMVSACIDSNEEATNFIRRRCATGWSWNGPGMIGHKVAQAQDFGCSTFAENQRNCH
;
A
#
# COMPACT_ATOMS: atom_id res chain seq x y z
N MET A 1 -50.42 46.43 -8.51
CA MET A 1 -49.95 46.84 -9.84
C MET A 1 -48.44 46.60 -9.91
N HIS A 2 -47.99 45.91 -10.96
CA HIS A 2 -46.59 45.71 -11.42
C HIS A 2 -45.66 44.89 -10.49
N GLN A 3 -45.46 43.57 -10.70
CA GLN A 3 -44.71 42.86 -11.77
C GLN A 3 -43.25 43.33 -11.90
N TYR A 4 -42.29 42.51 -11.47
CA TYR A 4 -41.09 42.17 -12.26
C TYR A 4 -40.59 40.76 -11.89
N LYS A 5 -40.78 39.83 -12.84
CA LYS A 5 -40.02 38.59 -12.97
C LYS A 5 -38.57 38.93 -13.36
N LEU A 6 -37.59 38.30 -12.73
CA LEU A 6 -36.27 38.15 -13.32
C LEU A 6 -35.88 36.66 -13.26
N LEU A 7 -36.07 36.00 -14.40
CA LEU A 7 -35.49 34.70 -14.71
C LEU A 7 -34.06 34.95 -15.17
N LEU A 8 -33.08 34.41 -14.45
CA LEU A 8 -31.73 34.22 -14.96
C LEU A 8 -31.48 32.72 -15.06
N THR A 9 -31.84 32.18 -16.22
CA THR A 9 -31.31 30.93 -16.74
C THR A 9 -29.94 31.21 -17.35
N PHE A 10 -28.89 30.68 -16.75
CA PHE A 10 -27.65 30.38 -17.45
C PHE A 10 -27.39 28.89 -17.30
N GLY A 11 -27.62 28.17 -18.40
CA GLY A 11 -26.98 26.90 -18.60
C GLY A 11 -25.48 27.11 -18.77
N SER A 12 -24.69 26.21 -18.21
CA SER A 12 -23.66 25.49 -18.95
C SER A 12 -23.06 24.44 -18.03
N PHE A 13 -23.05 23.23 -18.57
CA PHE A 13 -22.42 22.05 -18.04
C PHE A 13 -20.95 22.35 -17.70
N MET A 14 -20.60 22.31 -16.42
CA MET A 14 -19.33 21.71 -16.04
C MET A 14 -19.68 20.33 -15.48
N VAL A 15 -19.70 19.34 -16.37
CA VAL A 15 -19.45 17.97 -15.95
C VAL A 15 -18.07 18.03 -15.32
N CYS A 16 -18.03 17.86 -14.00
CA CYS A 16 -16.82 17.66 -13.26
C CYS A 16 -16.25 16.33 -13.74
N SER A 17 -15.46 16.37 -14.81
CA SER A 17 -14.53 15.31 -15.11
C SER A 17 -13.48 15.36 -14.00
N THR A 18 -13.80 14.77 -12.86
CA THR A 18 -12.78 14.13 -12.04
C THR A 18 -12.18 13.03 -12.91
N LEU A 19 -11.22 13.43 -13.75
CA LEU A 19 -10.08 12.61 -14.07
C LEU A 19 -9.47 12.26 -12.72
N ALA A 20 -9.96 11.17 -12.13
CA ALA A 20 -9.24 10.43 -11.10
C ALA A 20 -7.98 9.93 -11.79
N ARG A 21 -6.98 10.80 -11.84
CA ARG A 21 -5.60 10.44 -12.08
C ARG A 21 -5.30 9.40 -10.99
N PRO A 22 -5.00 8.13 -11.33
CA PRO A 22 -4.50 7.20 -10.33
C PRO A 22 -3.34 7.91 -9.66
N GLN A 23 -3.36 8.04 -8.34
CA GLN A 23 -2.22 8.61 -7.63
C GLN A 23 -1.04 7.67 -7.84
N GLU A 24 -0.25 7.94 -8.87
CA GLU A 24 1.17 7.61 -8.92
C GLU A 24 1.88 8.49 -7.87
N GLY A 25 1.56 8.23 -6.60
CA GLY A 25 2.15 8.90 -5.46
C GLY A 25 3.29 8.05 -4.95
N VAL A 26 4.52 8.45 -5.27
CA VAL A 26 5.72 7.95 -4.59
C VAL A 26 5.55 8.23 -3.09
N GLY A 27 5.25 7.18 -2.31
CA GLY A 27 4.97 7.28 -0.87
C GLY A 27 3.48 7.30 -0.52
N SER A 28 2.80 6.18 -0.71
CA SER A 28 1.46 5.90 -0.18
C SER A 28 1.33 4.40 0.07
N PRO A 29 0.47 3.94 0.99
CA PRO A 29 0.23 2.51 1.17
C PRO A 29 -0.25 1.87 -0.14
N PRO A 30 -0.03 0.55 -0.33
CA PRO A 30 -0.58 -0.16 -1.46
C PRO A 30 -2.09 0.06 -1.56
N PRO A 31 -2.66 0.09 -2.78
CA PRO A 31 -4.08 0.34 -2.94
C PRO A 31 -4.92 -0.72 -2.23
N ALA A 32 -6.00 -0.28 -1.58
CA ALA A 32 -7.02 -1.16 -1.05
C ALA A 32 -7.76 -1.86 -2.20
N CYS A 33 -8.13 -3.12 -2.02
CA CYS A 33 -8.93 -3.81 -3.03
C CYS A 33 -10.41 -3.46 -2.87
N THR A 34 -10.98 -2.84 -3.90
CA THR A 34 -12.43 -2.77 -4.06
C THR A 34 -12.88 -4.00 -4.84
N LEU A 35 -13.61 -4.90 -4.18
CA LEU A 35 -14.35 -5.96 -4.86
C LEU A 35 -15.47 -5.30 -5.71
N PRO A 36 -15.81 -5.81 -6.91
CA PRO A 36 -15.39 -7.10 -7.47
C PRO A 36 -14.34 -7.01 -8.59
N ASN A 37 -14.04 -5.82 -9.11
CA ASN A 37 -13.13 -5.63 -10.24
C ASN A 37 -12.72 -4.15 -10.29
N ASN A 38 -11.61 -3.80 -9.68
CA ASN A 38 -10.77 -2.77 -10.29
C ASN A 38 -9.32 -3.01 -9.91
N SER A 39 -8.63 -3.64 -10.85
CA SER A 39 -7.18 -3.64 -10.97
C SER A 39 -6.69 -2.19 -11.06
N THR A 40 -6.42 -1.56 -9.92
CA THR A 40 -5.24 -0.69 -9.90
C THR A 40 -4.04 -1.62 -9.98
N GLU A 41 -3.75 -1.95 -11.24
CA GLU A 41 -2.62 -2.73 -11.72
C GLU A 41 -1.34 -2.18 -11.09
N TYR A 42 -0.47 -3.10 -10.71
CA TYR A 42 0.86 -2.84 -10.20
C TYR A 42 1.61 -1.89 -11.12
N ALA A 43 2.38 -0.96 -10.53
CA ALA A 43 3.25 -0.11 -11.34
C ALA A 43 4.53 -0.85 -11.77
N SER A 44 4.81 -2.07 -11.26
CA SER A 44 5.96 -2.88 -11.67
C SER A 44 5.67 -4.39 -11.69
N ASN A 45 6.39 -5.11 -12.56
CA ASN A 45 6.48 -6.58 -12.56
C ASN A 45 7.51 -7.11 -11.52
N GLU A 46 7.90 -6.27 -10.55
CA GLU A 46 8.90 -6.61 -9.54
C GLU A 46 8.20 -7.21 -8.32
N THR A 47 8.70 -8.34 -7.83
CA THR A 47 8.34 -8.89 -6.52
C THR A 47 9.42 -8.51 -5.51
N ILE A 48 9.01 -8.20 -4.28
CA ILE A 48 9.92 -7.88 -3.18
C ILE A 48 10.16 -9.11 -2.33
N CYS A 49 9.10 -9.86 -2.04
CA CYS A 49 9.12 -11.16 -1.40
C CYS A 49 9.80 -12.18 -2.33
N GLY A 50 10.94 -12.71 -1.89
CA GLY A 50 11.72 -13.69 -2.66
C GLY A 50 12.64 -13.09 -3.72
N SER A 51 12.85 -11.76 -3.73
CA SER A 51 13.79 -11.15 -4.67
C SER A 51 15.22 -11.64 -4.41
N PRO A 52 15.91 -12.22 -5.41
CA PRO A 52 17.28 -12.71 -5.24
C PRO A 52 18.27 -11.56 -5.01
N ASN A 53 17.92 -10.34 -5.44
CA ASN A 53 18.80 -9.17 -5.51
C ASN A 53 18.91 -8.38 -4.20
N SER A 54 18.13 -8.71 -3.18
CA SER A 54 18.36 -8.17 -1.84
C SER A 54 19.55 -8.91 -1.21
N GLU A 55 20.41 -8.23 -0.46
CA GLU A 55 21.55 -8.84 0.24
C GLU A 55 21.63 -8.32 1.68
N GLY A 56 22.17 -9.15 2.56
CA GLY A 56 22.42 -8.78 3.96
C GLY A 56 21.17 -8.71 4.84
N LYS A 57 21.32 -8.02 5.99
CA LYS A 57 20.31 -8.00 7.07
C LYS A 57 18.95 -7.46 6.62
N GLU A 58 18.92 -6.53 5.67
CA GLU A 58 17.67 -5.95 5.16
C GLU A 58 16.85 -6.98 4.37
N LYS A 59 17.50 -7.87 3.62
CA LYS A 59 16.83 -9.00 2.97
C LYS A 59 16.20 -9.94 3.97
N ASP A 60 16.93 -10.28 5.03
CA ASP A 60 16.43 -11.21 6.05
C ASP A 60 15.20 -10.63 6.75
N MET A 61 15.24 -9.34 7.07
CA MET A 61 14.08 -8.61 7.60
C MET A 61 12.91 -8.63 6.61
N MET A 62 13.15 -8.27 5.35
CA MET A 62 12.13 -8.23 4.30
C MET A 62 11.47 -9.58 4.10
N ASN A 63 12.25 -10.65 3.99
CA ASN A 63 11.76 -12.02 3.83
C ASN A 63 10.93 -12.48 5.03
N GLY A 64 11.40 -12.20 6.26
CA GLY A 64 10.63 -12.50 7.46
C GLY A 64 9.27 -11.80 7.48
N CYS A 65 9.22 -10.53 7.06
CA CYS A 65 7.99 -9.77 6.98
C CYS A 65 7.09 -10.20 5.81
N CYS A 66 7.68 -10.65 4.71
CA CYS A 66 6.94 -11.28 3.62
C CYS A 66 6.19 -12.53 4.08
N THR A 67 6.79 -13.38 4.93
CA THR A 67 6.09 -14.52 5.53
C THR A 67 4.88 -14.07 6.36
N VAL A 68 4.99 -12.98 7.14
CA VAL A 68 3.85 -12.41 7.89
C VAL A 68 2.74 -11.96 6.94
N LYS A 69 3.10 -11.25 5.86
CA LYS A 69 2.16 -10.80 4.82
C LYS A 69 1.44 -11.97 4.16
N GLU A 70 2.17 -12.98 3.71
CA GLU A 70 1.63 -14.16 3.02
C GLU A 70 0.67 -14.95 3.92
N ASN A 71 1.01 -15.12 5.20
CA ASN A 71 0.12 -15.73 6.19
C ASN A 71 -1.17 -14.91 6.37
N CYS A 72 -1.07 -13.57 6.38
CA CYS A 72 -2.26 -12.73 6.48
C CYS A 72 -3.11 -12.81 5.19
N TYR A 73 -2.48 -12.81 4.02
CA TYR A 73 -3.14 -12.90 2.71
C TYR A 73 -3.88 -14.23 2.52
N THR A 74 -3.41 -15.30 3.13
CA THR A 74 -4.06 -16.63 3.10
C THR A 74 -5.12 -16.80 4.20
N THR A 75 -5.18 -15.89 5.18
CA THR A 75 -6.21 -15.92 6.23
C THR A 75 -7.54 -15.40 5.69
N CYS A 76 -8.58 -16.22 5.77
CA CYS A 76 -9.90 -15.88 5.23
C CYS A 76 -10.55 -14.71 5.96
N ASN A 77 -11.27 -13.87 5.21
CA ASN A 77 -11.93 -12.65 5.68
C ASN A 77 -10.99 -11.52 6.14
N SER A 78 -9.67 -11.67 5.96
CA SER A 78 -8.73 -10.56 6.15
C SER A 78 -9.02 -9.44 5.16
N LEU A 79 -8.71 -8.20 5.56
CA LEU A 79 -8.64 -7.08 4.62
C LEU A 79 -7.20 -6.93 4.15
N LYS A 80 -7.01 -6.72 2.84
CA LYS A 80 -5.68 -6.49 2.27
C LYS A 80 -4.93 -5.36 2.98
N THR A 81 -5.62 -4.25 3.25
CA THR A 81 -5.04 -3.09 3.95
C THR A 81 -4.49 -3.45 5.31
N ASP A 82 -5.15 -4.36 6.03
CA ASP A 82 -4.71 -4.80 7.35
C ASP A 82 -3.46 -5.68 7.23
N CYS A 83 -3.43 -6.56 6.24
CA CYS A 83 -2.26 -7.38 5.94
C CYS A 83 -1.04 -6.56 5.50
N ASP A 84 -1.25 -5.56 4.64
CA ASP A 84 -0.19 -4.65 4.22
C ASP A 84 0.34 -3.86 5.42
N ASN A 85 -0.56 -3.39 6.31
CA ASN A 85 -0.15 -2.71 7.54
C ASN A 85 0.61 -3.64 8.51
N GLN A 86 0.25 -4.92 8.59
CA GLN A 86 1.02 -5.90 9.38
C GLN A 86 2.43 -6.08 8.83
N PHE A 87 2.57 -6.13 7.50
CA PHE A 87 3.89 -6.14 6.87
C PHE A 87 4.71 -4.89 7.25
N GLN A 88 4.09 -3.71 7.17
CA GLN A 88 4.74 -2.44 7.52
C GLN A 88 5.19 -2.42 8.98
N GLN A 89 4.35 -2.88 9.90
CA GLN A 89 4.68 -2.99 11.32
C GLN A 89 5.80 -4.00 11.56
N CYS A 90 5.80 -5.12 10.83
CA CYS A 90 6.90 -6.08 10.89
C CYS A 90 8.23 -5.44 10.47
N MET A 91 8.27 -4.67 9.37
CA MET A 91 9.50 -4.00 8.93
C MET A 91 10.03 -3.02 9.98
N VAL A 92 9.14 -2.29 10.64
CA VAL A 92 9.51 -1.42 11.77
C VAL A 92 10.09 -2.22 12.93
N SER A 93 9.44 -3.33 13.33
CA SER A 93 9.92 -4.18 14.43
C SER A 93 11.27 -4.81 14.10
N ALA A 94 11.40 -5.43 12.92
CA ALA A 94 12.62 -6.09 12.49
C ALA A 94 13.80 -5.10 12.40
N CYS A 95 13.53 -3.85 11.98
CA CYS A 95 14.52 -2.78 12.02
C CYS A 95 14.97 -2.50 13.45
N ILE A 96 14.04 -2.37 14.40
CA ILE A 96 14.34 -2.14 15.82
C ILE A 96 15.16 -3.31 16.39
N ASP A 97 14.73 -4.55 16.14
CA ASP A 97 15.33 -5.77 16.68
C ASP A 97 16.72 -6.04 16.10
N SER A 98 17.00 -5.57 14.88
CA SER A 98 18.33 -5.65 14.28
C SER A 98 19.39 -4.74 14.94
N ASN A 99 18.96 -3.84 15.83
CA ASN A 99 19.81 -2.92 16.58
C ASN A 99 19.90 -3.35 18.05
N GLU A 100 21.08 -3.84 18.47
CA GLU A 100 21.34 -4.39 19.82
C GLU A 100 20.93 -3.43 20.96
N GLU A 101 21.10 -2.11 20.76
CA GLU A 101 20.62 -1.08 21.67
C GLU A 101 19.63 -0.15 20.96
N ALA A 102 18.36 -0.57 20.92
CA ALA A 102 17.29 0.22 20.32
C ALA A 102 16.91 1.45 21.18
N THR A 103 17.73 2.50 21.08
CA THR A 103 17.45 3.82 21.65
C THR A 103 16.18 4.44 21.05
N ASN A 104 15.62 5.47 21.70
CA ASN A 104 14.49 6.23 21.15
C ASN A 104 14.80 6.83 19.77
N PHE A 105 16.06 7.18 19.51
CA PHE A 105 16.49 7.65 18.19
C PHE A 105 16.35 6.54 17.13
N ILE A 106 16.84 5.33 17.42
CA ILE A 106 16.73 4.17 16.52
C ILE A 106 15.26 3.82 16.27
N ARG A 107 14.44 3.77 17.32
CA ARG A 107 12.99 3.48 17.19
C ARG A 107 12.30 4.48 16.25
N ARG A 108 12.57 5.77 16.41
CA ARG A 108 12.02 6.81 15.51
C ARG A 108 12.56 6.67 14.09
N ARG A 109 13.85 6.39 13.92
CA ARG A 109 14.46 6.18 12.60
C ARG A 109 13.83 4.99 11.88
N CYS A 110 13.61 3.87 12.58
CA CYS A 110 12.93 2.70 12.02
C CYS A 110 11.47 3.00 11.66
N ALA A 111 10.72 3.64 12.57
CA ALA A 111 9.32 4.01 12.33
C ALA A 111 9.17 4.96 11.13
N THR A 112 10.03 5.98 11.01
CA THR A 112 10.00 6.92 9.87
C THR A 112 10.52 6.25 8.60
N GLY A 113 11.62 5.50 8.69
CA GLY A 113 12.27 4.80 7.59
C GLY A 113 11.37 3.80 6.88
N TRP A 114 10.63 3.03 7.67
CA TRP A 114 9.72 1.98 7.21
C TRP A 114 8.24 2.39 7.31
N SER A 115 7.94 3.68 7.44
CA SER A 115 6.59 4.17 7.15
C SER A 115 6.29 4.01 5.66
N TRP A 116 5.02 3.99 5.25
CA TRP A 116 4.64 3.91 3.83
C TRP A 116 5.24 5.03 2.96
N ASN A 117 5.51 6.18 3.58
CA ASN A 117 6.13 7.35 2.94
C ASN A 117 7.62 7.45 3.28
N GLY A 118 8.16 6.43 3.93
CA GLY A 118 9.53 6.34 4.39
C GLY A 118 10.48 5.92 3.28
N PRO A 119 11.77 6.30 3.38
CA PRO A 119 12.78 5.95 2.39
C PRO A 119 12.92 4.44 2.15
N GLY A 120 12.68 3.58 3.15
CA GLY A 120 12.73 2.12 2.99
C GLY A 120 11.60 1.62 2.09
N MET A 121 10.34 1.96 2.41
CA MET A 121 9.18 1.53 1.60
C MET A 121 9.22 2.09 0.18
N ILE A 122 9.65 3.36 0.03
CA ILE A 122 9.78 4.02 -1.27
C ILE A 122 10.95 3.42 -2.07
N GLY A 123 12.11 3.26 -1.45
CA GLY A 123 13.31 2.75 -2.10
C GLY A 123 13.12 1.33 -2.64
N HIS A 124 12.38 0.50 -1.91
CA HIS A 124 11.99 -0.84 -2.33
C HIS A 124 10.71 -0.88 -3.17
N LYS A 125 10.06 0.26 -3.45
CA LYS A 125 8.80 0.33 -4.21
C LYS A 125 7.73 -0.66 -3.73
N VAL A 126 7.66 -0.91 -2.41
CA VAL A 126 6.81 -1.97 -1.83
C VAL A 126 5.34 -1.83 -2.26
N ALA A 127 4.81 -0.61 -2.23
CA ALA A 127 3.42 -0.35 -2.63
C ALA A 127 3.11 -0.60 -4.11
N GLN A 128 4.13 -0.69 -4.96
CA GLN A 128 4.02 -0.90 -6.39
C GLN A 128 4.28 -2.35 -6.81
N ALA A 129 4.83 -3.15 -5.90
CA ALA A 129 5.31 -4.49 -6.17
C ALA A 129 4.19 -5.50 -6.37
N GLN A 130 4.42 -6.48 -7.25
CA GLN A 130 3.44 -7.47 -7.70
C GLN A 130 2.83 -8.28 -6.54
N ASP A 131 3.58 -8.52 -5.49
CA ASP A 131 3.16 -9.26 -4.30
C ASP A 131 2.28 -8.45 -3.32
N PHE A 132 2.14 -7.13 -3.52
CA PHE A 132 1.39 -6.20 -2.66
C PHE A 132 0.07 -5.69 -3.25
N GLY A 133 -0.46 -6.35 -4.27
CA GLY A 133 -1.63 -5.85 -4.98
C GLY A 133 -2.75 -6.84 -5.04
N CYS A 134 -3.81 -6.40 -5.73
CA CYS A 134 -5.11 -7.00 -5.57
C CYS A 134 -5.26 -8.35 -6.24
N SER A 135 -4.55 -8.64 -7.33
CA SER A 135 -4.63 -9.96 -7.95
C SER A 135 -4.00 -11.02 -7.04
N THR A 136 -2.81 -10.75 -6.48
CA THR A 136 -2.16 -11.66 -5.53
C THR A 136 -3.00 -11.85 -4.27
N PHE A 137 -3.53 -10.78 -3.70
CA PHE A 137 -4.42 -10.89 -2.55
C PHE A 137 -5.67 -11.74 -2.88
N ALA A 138 -6.34 -11.43 -4.00
CA ALA A 138 -7.54 -12.15 -4.42
C ALA A 138 -7.25 -13.63 -4.71
N GLU A 139 -6.10 -13.97 -5.30
CA GLU A 139 -5.67 -15.34 -5.54
C GLU A 139 -5.53 -16.13 -4.24
N ASN A 140 -4.88 -15.54 -3.23
CA ASN A 140 -4.73 -16.18 -1.91
C ASN A 140 -6.08 -16.38 -1.19
N GLN A 141 -7.06 -15.51 -1.43
CA GLN A 141 -8.40 -15.61 -0.86
C GLN A 141 -9.32 -16.61 -1.61
N ARG A 142 -8.93 -17.15 -2.77
CA ARG A 142 -9.79 -18.07 -3.56
C ARG A 142 -10.11 -19.38 -2.84
N ASN A 143 -9.31 -19.79 -1.86
CA ASN A 143 -9.51 -21.05 -1.14
C ASN A 143 -10.40 -20.89 0.11
N CYS A 144 -10.96 -19.70 0.34
CA CYS A 144 -11.80 -19.39 1.49
C CYS A 144 -13.29 -19.73 1.30
N HIS A 145 -13.61 -20.53 0.27
CA HIS A 145 -14.95 -20.92 -0.13
C HIS A 145 -15.44 -22.20 0.54
#